data_AF-A0A4Q6G602-F1
#
_entry.id   AF-A0A4Q6G602-F1
#
_cell.length_a   1.000
_cell.length_b   1.000
_cell.length_c   1.000
_cell.angle_alpha   90.00
_cell.angle_beta   90.00
_cell.angle_gamma   90.00
#
_symmetry.space_group_name_H-M   'P 1'
#
loop_
_entity.id
_entity.type
_entity.pdbx_description
1 polymer ?
#
loop_
_entity_poly.entity_id
_entity_poly.type
_entity_poly.pdbx_seq_one_letter_code
_entity_poly.pdbx_strand_id
1 'polypeptide(L)'
;MASAQPHYSLGIGEIIIVRDGGVISTVLGSCVSICLFAIDGSIGGMNHFVLPRPNLGAREDDAYRYGDASCKALIETLLDQGVERGLLRAKIIGGASILHSEGLSRNIGKFNAEIARNLLAKHKIPIVAEDLGGELGRKVFFYTDSGKVRVNLFSSEMKDAPAAPKVSAAPKKTKVLIVDDSKTVQEFLKKIFSEDSEMEVVGVANHPGEAEALLKTTVADVMTLDIQMPVMDGVAFLEQLMPRKPMPVVMLTSMRIEDGNHVLKALELGAVDYIQKPNLQEIATVGPQICEKVKAAARAHVHRQKTALPFIGRTKSSHRSQTNVNSLPFIAIGASTGGTVALTEVLTALPSEIPPIVIVQHIPGGFSRAFADRLNTLCPFEVKEAEDGDELCGNRVLIAPGGKQMAIEKRGGRLVVTVNDSEPVNRHKPSVDYLFDSVVRHAPGQALGVILTGMGSDGARGLLSMKQTRSYTLAQDEHSCVVYGMPKEAVKLGAVEKSAPLDQIAALIEAWMRERKAVA
;
A
#
# COMPACT_ATOMS: atom_id res chain seq x y z
N MET A 1 -34.04 25.64 -3.37
CA MET A 1 -32.77 25.03 -2.91
C MET A 1 -32.37 24.01 -3.96
N ALA A 2 -31.36 24.29 -4.79
CA ALA A 2 -30.91 23.33 -5.79
C ALA A 2 -30.19 22.19 -5.07
N SER A 3 -30.68 20.95 -5.18
CA SER A 3 -29.99 19.79 -4.62
C SER A 3 -28.64 19.66 -5.33
N ALA A 4 -27.56 19.46 -4.58
CA ALA A 4 -26.27 19.16 -5.17
C ALA A 4 -26.40 17.87 -5.99
N GLN A 5 -26.09 17.92 -7.29
CA GLN A 5 -26.08 16.74 -8.14
C GLN A 5 -25.03 15.74 -7.60
N PRO A 6 -25.33 14.42 -7.59
CA PRO A 6 -24.41 13.42 -7.07
C PRO A 6 -23.13 13.38 -7.91
N HIS A 7 -21.98 13.26 -7.24
CA HIS A 7 -20.67 13.30 -7.87
C HIS A 7 -19.96 11.95 -7.74
N TYR A 8 -19.45 11.44 -8.86
CA TYR A 8 -18.83 10.14 -8.99
C TYR A 8 -17.39 10.30 -9.49
N SER A 9 -16.46 9.56 -8.87
CA SER A 9 -15.07 9.51 -9.31
C SER A 9 -14.86 8.22 -10.11
N LEU A 10 -14.45 8.36 -11.36
CA LEU A 10 -14.20 7.24 -12.27
C LEU A 10 -12.70 6.91 -12.30
N GLY A 11 -12.35 5.73 -11.81
CA GLY A 11 -11.00 5.19 -11.82
C GLY A 11 -10.59 4.59 -13.16
N ILE A 12 -9.32 4.22 -13.26
CA ILE A 12 -8.74 3.57 -14.45
C ILE A 12 -9.32 2.15 -14.60
N GLY A 13 -9.80 1.82 -15.78
CA GLY A 13 -10.41 0.51 -16.06
C GLY A 13 -11.82 0.37 -15.49
N GLU A 14 -12.48 1.48 -15.16
CA GLU A 14 -13.85 1.48 -14.65
C GLU A 14 -14.84 2.01 -15.68
N ILE A 15 -16.12 1.69 -15.46
CA ILE A 15 -17.28 2.20 -16.18
C ILE A 15 -18.29 2.63 -15.14
N ILE A 16 -18.78 3.86 -15.22
CA ILE A 16 -19.86 4.35 -14.35
C ILE A 16 -21.03 4.73 -15.24
N ILE A 17 -22.23 4.35 -14.80
CA ILE A 17 -23.51 4.67 -15.45
C ILE A 17 -24.40 5.32 -14.40
N VAL A 18 -25.01 6.44 -14.74
CA VAL A 18 -25.84 7.24 -13.83
C VAL A 18 -27.16 7.55 -14.53
N ARG A 19 -28.26 7.21 -13.85
CA ARG A 19 -29.61 7.65 -14.20
C ARG A 19 -29.98 8.92 -13.46
N ASP A 20 -30.89 9.69 -14.04
CA ASP A 20 -31.51 10.85 -13.39
C ASP A 20 -30.51 11.97 -13.00
N GLY A 21 -29.39 12.03 -13.71
CA GLY A 21 -28.40 13.11 -13.62
C GLY A 21 -27.37 12.98 -12.50
N GLY A 22 -26.12 13.26 -12.85
CA GLY A 22 -24.98 13.31 -11.95
C GLY A 22 -23.72 13.76 -12.67
N VAL A 23 -22.63 13.94 -11.91
CA VAL A 23 -21.34 14.36 -12.46
C VAL A 23 -20.33 13.23 -12.31
N ILE A 24 -19.84 12.71 -13.42
CA ILE A 24 -18.74 11.74 -13.43
C ILE A 24 -17.44 12.50 -13.71
N SER A 25 -16.41 12.30 -12.89
CA SER A 25 -15.11 12.96 -13.07
C SER A 25 -13.97 11.97 -13.18
N THR A 26 -12.98 12.30 -14.00
CA THR A 26 -11.74 11.52 -14.13
C THR A 26 -10.57 12.40 -14.56
N VAL A 27 -9.36 11.84 -14.56
CA VAL A 27 -8.14 12.50 -15.05
C VAL A 27 -7.55 11.68 -16.19
N LEU A 28 -7.32 12.33 -17.32
CA LEU A 28 -6.86 11.68 -18.55
C LEU A 28 -5.49 12.20 -18.98
N GLY A 29 -4.58 11.27 -19.22
CA GLY A 29 -3.32 11.48 -19.92
C GLY A 29 -3.37 10.89 -21.32
N SER A 30 -2.55 9.86 -21.59
CA SER A 30 -2.59 9.07 -22.83
C SER A 30 -3.80 8.12 -22.92
N CYS A 31 -4.50 7.91 -21.81
CA CYS A 31 -5.79 7.22 -21.75
C CYS A 31 -6.93 8.04 -22.39
N VAL A 32 -8.02 7.37 -22.74
CA VAL A 32 -9.19 7.99 -23.39
C VAL A 32 -10.45 7.58 -22.63
N SER A 33 -11.42 8.49 -22.61
CA SER A 33 -12.77 8.25 -22.11
C SER A 33 -13.80 8.54 -23.18
N ILE A 34 -14.79 7.65 -23.27
CA ILE A 34 -16.06 7.91 -23.96
C ILE A 34 -17.07 8.38 -22.92
N CYS A 35 -17.63 9.55 -23.14
CA CYS A 35 -18.80 10.05 -22.42
C CYS A 35 -20.03 9.78 -23.30
N LEU A 36 -20.87 8.83 -22.90
CA LEU A 36 -22.05 8.40 -23.64
C LEU A 36 -23.30 8.85 -22.91
N PHE A 37 -24.25 9.49 -23.59
CA PHE A 37 -25.49 9.97 -22.95
C PHE A 37 -26.68 9.89 -23.90
N ALA A 38 -27.87 9.75 -23.33
CA ALA A 38 -29.13 9.93 -24.03
C ALA A 38 -29.47 11.43 -24.13
N ILE A 39 -29.94 11.87 -25.30
CA ILE A 39 -30.29 13.29 -25.52
C ILE A 39 -31.46 13.80 -24.69
N ASP A 40 -32.28 12.89 -24.15
CA ASP A 40 -33.39 13.20 -23.25
C ASP A 40 -32.94 13.38 -21.78
N GLY A 41 -31.65 13.16 -21.50
CA GLY A 41 -31.05 13.29 -20.17
C GLY A 41 -31.40 12.19 -19.18
N SER A 42 -32.05 11.11 -19.64
CA SER A 42 -32.48 10.00 -18.78
C SER A 42 -31.32 9.21 -18.18
N ILE A 43 -30.20 9.10 -18.92
CA ILE A 43 -29.03 8.31 -18.52
C ILE A 43 -27.78 8.74 -19.27
N GLY A 44 -26.66 8.66 -18.56
CA GLY A 44 -25.34 8.80 -19.15
C GLY A 44 -24.32 7.91 -18.45
N GLY A 45 -23.25 7.59 -19.15
CA GLY A 45 -22.15 6.80 -18.62
C GLY A 45 -20.83 7.22 -19.20
N MET A 46 -19.77 6.89 -18.47
CA MET A 46 -18.41 7.23 -18.83
C MET A 46 -17.49 6.07 -18.48
N ASN A 47 -16.55 5.77 -19.38
CA ASN A 47 -15.49 4.78 -19.14
C ASN A 47 -14.11 5.42 -19.11
N HIS A 48 -13.12 4.70 -18.60
CA HIS A 48 -11.72 5.12 -18.62
C HIS A 48 -10.84 3.93 -19.01
N PHE A 49 -10.31 3.94 -20.23
CA PHE A 49 -9.44 2.86 -20.71
C PHE A 49 -8.05 3.39 -21.10
N VAL A 50 -7.05 2.52 -21.01
CA VAL A 50 -5.62 2.89 -21.09
C VAL A 50 -4.94 2.28 -22.31
N LEU A 51 -5.33 1.08 -22.69
CA LEU A 51 -4.70 0.33 -23.76
C LEU A 51 -5.66 0.08 -24.92
N PRO A 52 -5.16 0.00 -26.16
CA PRO A 52 -6.01 -0.17 -27.31
C PRO A 52 -6.66 -1.56 -27.38
N ARG A 53 -5.89 -2.62 -27.12
CA ARG A 53 -6.34 -4.03 -27.20
C ARG A 53 -5.64 -4.91 -26.15
N PRO A 54 -6.22 -6.08 -25.80
CA PRO A 54 -5.59 -7.04 -24.90
C PRO A 54 -4.29 -7.59 -25.46
N ASN A 55 -3.29 -7.81 -24.60
CA ASN A 55 -2.11 -8.60 -24.94
C ASN A 55 -2.43 -10.09 -24.76
N LEU A 56 -1.74 -10.97 -25.50
CA LEU A 56 -1.80 -12.43 -25.29
C LEU A 56 -1.45 -12.74 -23.83
N GLY A 57 -2.42 -13.25 -23.06
CA GLY A 57 -2.28 -13.54 -21.62
C GLY A 57 -2.92 -12.51 -20.66
N ALA A 58 -3.69 -11.54 -21.18
CA ALA A 58 -4.49 -10.64 -20.32
C ALA A 58 -5.51 -11.44 -19.50
N ARG A 59 -5.59 -11.15 -18.20
CA ARG A 59 -6.57 -11.76 -17.29
C ARG A 59 -7.97 -11.16 -17.51
N GLU A 60 -9.02 -11.94 -17.28
CA GLU A 60 -10.42 -11.51 -17.45
C GLU A 60 -10.83 -10.36 -16.49
N ASP A 61 -10.18 -10.23 -15.33
CA ASP A 61 -10.45 -9.21 -14.31
C ASP A 61 -9.94 -7.79 -14.68
N ASP A 62 -9.13 -7.66 -15.73
CA ASP A 62 -8.58 -6.39 -16.23
C ASP A 62 -9.20 -5.92 -17.56
N ALA A 63 -10.30 -6.55 -18.00
CA ALA A 63 -10.86 -6.37 -19.35
C ALA A 63 -11.15 -4.89 -19.71
N TYR A 64 -11.66 -4.09 -18.77
CA TYR A 64 -12.05 -2.70 -19.03
C TYR A 64 -10.90 -1.69 -19.08
N ARG A 65 -9.65 -2.14 -18.85
CA ARG A 65 -8.46 -1.33 -19.18
C ARG A 65 -8.22 -1.24 -20.69
N TYR A 66 -8.83 -2.14 -21.46
CA TYR A 66 -8.73 -2.18 -22.92
C TYR A 66 -9.92 -1.49 -23.59
N GLY A 67 -9.65 -0.67 -24.61
CA GLY A 67 -10.65 0.15 -25.26
C GLY A 67 -11.76 -0.65 -25.93
N ASP A 68 -11.44 -1.80 -26.51
CA ASP A 68 -12.43 -2.68 -27.12
C ASP A 68 -13.47 -3.22 -26.14
N ALA A 69 -13.02 -3.85 -25.05
CA ALA A 69 -13.91 -4.41 -24.03
C ALA A 69 -14.64 -3.30 -23.25
N SER A 70 -13.94 -2.24 -22.88
CA SER A 70 -14.51 -1.13 -22.10
C SER A 70 -15.59 -0.36 -22.87
N CYS A 71 -15.32 0.01 -24.12
CA CYS A 71 -16.27 0.79 -24.91
C CYS A 71 -17.49 -0.07 -25.29
N LYS A 72 -17.28 -1.35 -25.62
CA LYS A 72 -18.36 -2.29 -25.88
C LYS A 72 -19.27 -2.43 -24.66
N ALA A 73 -18.70 -2.68 -23.49
CA ALA A 73 -19.46 -2.84 -22.25
C ALA A 73 -20.26 -1.57 -21.91
N LEU A 74 -19.67 -0.37 -22.05
CA LEU A 74 -20.40 0.88 -21.82
C LEU A 74 -21.63 1.02 -22.74
N ILE A 75 -21.45 0.76 -24.04
CA ILE A 75 -22.55 0.87 -25.02
C ILE A 75 -23.64 -0.17 -24.74
N GLU A 76 -23.25 -1.43 -24.57
CA GLU A 76 -24.21 -2.52 -24.32
C GLU A 76 -24.99 -2.29 -23.03
N THR A 77 -24.32 -1.88 -21.95
CA THR A 77 -25.01 -1.62 -20.68
C THR A 77 -26.02 -0.46 -20.78
N LEU A 78 -25.76 0.59 -21.56
CA LEU A 78 -26.76 1.66 -21.76
C LEU A 78 -27.95 1.18 -22.59
N LEU A 79 -27.71 0.34 -23.60
CA LEU A 79 -28.78 -0.22 -24.45
C LEU A 79 -29.64 -1.23 -23.68
N ASP A 80 -29.03 -2.11 -22.89
CA ASP A 80 -29.73 -3.08 -22.03
C ASP A 80 -30.57 -2.40 -20.96
N GLN A 81 -30.20 -1.18 -20.60
CA GLN A 81 -30.96 -0.29 -19.74
C GLN A 81 -32.13 0.43 -20.44
N GLY A 82 -32.46 0.04 -21.66
CA GLY A 82 -33.68 0.45 -22.37
C GLY A 82 -33.54 1.76 -23.14
N VAL A 83 -32.33 2.28 -23.32
CA VAL A 83 -32.12 3.50 -24.13
C VAL A 83 -32.17 3.15 -25.60
N GLU A 84 -32.99 3.86 -26.36
CA GLU A 84 -32.98 3.74 -27.80
C GLU A 84 -31.66 4.22 -28.38
N ARG A 85 -31.02 3.37 -29.20
CA ARG A 85 -29.73 3.67 -29.83
C ARG A 85 -29.72 5.01 -30.60
N GLY A 86 -30.84 5.39 -31.20
CA GLY A 86 -30.98 6.67 -31.94
C GLY A 86 -30.87 7.92 -31.05
N LEU A 87 -31.11 7.78 -29.75
CA LEU A 87 -31.02 8.85 -28.76
C LEU A 87 -29.62 8.99 -28.15
N LEU A 88 -28.71 8.04 -28.38
CA LEU A 88 -27.35 8.10 -27.83
C LEU A 88 -26.47 9.09 -28.59
N ARG A 89 -25.67 9.85 -27.86
CA ARG A 89 -24.59 10.70 -28.38
C ARG A 89 -23.32 10.46 -27.56
N ALA A 90 -22.18 10.56 -28.22
CA ALA A 90 -20.88 10.33 -27.60
C ALA A 90 -19.99 11.57 -27.67
N LYS A 91 -19.16 11.76 -26.64
CA LYS A 91 -18.01 12.66 -26.66
C LYS A 91 -16.76 11.89 -26.30
N ILE A 92 -15.65 12.15 -26.98
CA ILE A 92 -14.38 11.47 -26.72
C ILE A 92 -13.37 12.47 -26.19
N ILE A 93 -12.78 12.19 -25.03
CA ILE A 93 -11.83 13.08 -24.37
C ILE A 93 -10.56 12.30 -24.00
N GLY A 94 -9.38 12.92 -24.09
CA GLY A 94 -8.10 12.35 -23.62
C GLY A 94 -7.05 12.15 -24.71
N GLY A 95 -6.22 11.12 -24.58
CA GLY A 95 -5.23 10.75 -25.59
C GLY A 95 -4.06 11.73 -25.73
N ALA A 96 -3.69 12.45 -24.66
CA ALA A 96 -2.54 13.34 -24.63
C ALA A 96 -1.19 12.59 -24.67
N SER A 97 -0.21 13.17 -25.34
CA SER A 97 1.19 12.72 -25.37
C SER A 97 2.00 13.48 -24.34
N ILE A 98 1.86 13.14 -23.05
CA ILE A 98 2.48 13.87 -21.91
C ILE A 98 3.99 13.58 -21.77
N LEU A 99 4.50 12.53 -22.44
CA LEU A 99 5.90 12.11 -22.38
C LEU A 99 6.61 12.33 -23.73
N HIS A 100 7.74 13.05 -23.71
CA HIS A 100 8.71 13.05 -24.80
C HIS A 100 9.70 11.89 -24.62
N SER A 101 9.26 10.65 -24.83
CA SER A 101 10.16 9.50 -24.99
C SER A 101 10.24 9.09 -26.46
N GLU A 102 11.42 8.67 -26.93
CA GLU A 102 11.56 8.05 -28.25
C GLU A 102 11.02 6.61 -28.21
N GLY A 103 10.26 6.21 -29.25
CA GLY A 103 9.72 4.85 -29.43
C GLY A 103 8.19 4.71 -29.47
N LEU A 104 7.70 3.46 -29.53
CA LEU A 104 6.29 3.06 -29.75
C LEU A 104 5.28 3.67 -28.73
N SER A 105 5.75 4.10 -27.56
CA SER A 105 4.96 4.75 -26.50
C SER A 105 4.36 6.10 -26.91
N ARG A 106 4.96 6.78 -27.90
CA ARG A 106 4.56 8.14 -28.32
C ARG A 106 3.16 8.21 -28.94
N ASN A 107 2.58 7.08 -29.35
CA ASN A 107 1.33 7.01 -30.10
C ASN A 107 0.15 6.34 -29.35
N ILE A 108 0.31 5.92 -28.09
CA ILE A 108 -0.75 5.19 -27.34
C ILE A 108 -2.06 6.00 -27.29
N GLY A 109 -1.98 7.31 -27.02
CA GLY A 109 -3.16 8.18 -27.01
C GLY A 109 -3.88 8.29 -28.35
N LYS A 110 -3.13 8.31 -29.46
CA LYS A 110 -3.71 8.26 -30.81
C LYS A 110 -4.42 6.93 -31.08
N PHE A 111 -3.80 5.81 -30.70
CA PHE A 111 -4.40 4.48 -30.89
C PHE A 111 -5.68 4.30 -30.07
N ASN A 112 -5.69 4.79 -28.82
CA ASN A 112 -6.88 4.76 -27.96
C ASN A 112 -8.03 5.59 -28.55
N ALA A 113 -7.73 6.78 -29.07
CA ALA A 113 -8.71 7.64 -29.72
C ALA A 113 -9.31 6.99 -30.98
N GLU A 114 -8.47 6.36 -31.79
CA GLU A 114 -8.90 5.66 -33.02
C GLU A 114 -9.84 4.50 -32.71
N ILE A 115 -9.55 3.72 -31.66
CA ILE A 115 -10.42 2.62 -31.24
C ILE A 115 -11.78 3.11 -30.75
N ALA A 116 -11.82 4.19 -29.97
CA ALA A 116 -13.08 4.80 -29.56
C ALA A 116 -13.94 5.21 -30.76
N ARG A 117 -13.33 5.86 -31.77
CA ARG A 117 -14.03 6.26 -33.00
C ARG A 117 -14.58 5.06 -33.76
N ASN A 118 -13.75 4.04 -33.98
CA ASN A 118 -14.13 2.85 -34.75
C ASN A 118 -15.28 2.08 -34.07
N LEU A 119 -15.27 1.98 -32.74
CA LEU A 119 -16.34 1.31 -32.00
C LEU A 119 -17.65 2.10 -32.01
N LEU A 120 -17.60 3.42 -31.81
CA LEU A 120 -18.80 4.25 -31.90
C LEU A 120 -19.41 4.23 -33.31
N ALA A 121 -18.57 4.29 -34.36
CA ALA A 121 -18.99 4.17 -35.75
C ALA A 121 -19.65 2.80 -36.03
N LYS A 122 -19.03 1.70 -35.57
CA LYS A 122 -19.59 0.34 -35.67
C LYS A 122 -20.96 0.23 -35.01
N HIS A 123 -21.16 0.89 -33.88
CA HIS A 123 -22.44 0.91 -33.16
C HIS A 123 -23.43 1.98 -33.67
N LYS A 124 -23.07 2.75 -34.70
CA LYS A 124 -23.87 3.85 -35.27
C LYS A 124 -24.24 4.93 -34.25
N ILE A 125 -23.33 5.24 -33.32
CA ILE A 125 -23.52 6.27 -32.30
C ILE A 125 -22.79 7.55 -32.76
N PRO A 126 -23.49 8.68 -32.96
CA PRO A 126 -22.85 9.93 -33.38
C PRO A 126 -21.91 10.50 -32.31
N ILE A 127 -20.70 10.88 -32.73
CA ILE A 127 -19.77 11.66 -31.92
C ILE A 127 -20.11 13.14 -32.10
N VAL A 128 -20.46 13.83 -31.00
CA VAL A 128 -20.90 15.24 -31.03
C VAL A 128 -19.81 16.22 -30.61
N ALA A 129 -18.75 15.75 -29.95
CA ALA A 129 -17.57 16.55 -29.65
C ALA A 129 -16.37 15.65 -29.35
N GLU A 130 -15.17 16.14 -29.65
CA GLU A 130 -13.92 15.49 -29.28
C GLU A 130 -12.95 16.53 -28.68
N ASP A 131 -12.23 16.15 -27.63
CA ASP A 131 -11.07 16.87 -27.12
C ASP A 131 -9.93 15.87 -26.88
N LEU A 132 -9.17 15.65 -27.96
CA LEU A 132 -8.19 14.58 -28.09
C LEU A 132 -6.78 15.12 -28.35
N GLY A 133 -5.75 14.41 -27.89
CA GLY A 133 -4.35 14.75 -28.19
C GLY A 133 -3.77 15.83 -27.27
N GLY A 134 -2.79 16.60 -27.74
CA GLY A 134 -2.07 17.61 -26.94
C GLY A 134 -1.01 17.00 -26.00
N GLU A 135 -0.28 17.85 -25.30
CA GLU A 135 0.83 17.45 -24.41
C GLU A 135 0.48 17.56 -22.91
N LEU A 136 -0.74 18.03 -22.62
CA LEU A 136 -1.21 18.30 -21.27
C LEU A 136 -2.31 17.31 -20.89
N GLY A 137 -2.27 16.85 -19.64
CA GLY A 137 -3.36 16.07 -19.08
C GLY A 137 -4.65 16.91 -18.94
N ARG A 138 -5.77 16.20 -18.79
CA ARG A 138 -7.10 16.77 -18.68
C ARG A 138 -7.77 16.29 -17.41
N LYS A 139 -8.32 17.20 -16.62
CA LYS A 139 -9.36 16.84 -15.64
C LYS A 139 -10.73 17.01 -16.29
N VAL A 140 -11.47 15.92 -16.40
CA VAL A 140 -12.75 15.88 -17.11
C VAL A 140 -13.87 15.76 -16.11
N PHE A 141 -14.91 16.57 -16.30
CA PHE A 141 -16.18 16.48 -15.59
C PHE A 141 -17.30 16.31 -16.62
N PHE A 142 -18.02 15.21 -16.54
CA PHE A 142 -19.12 14.86 -17.43
C PHE A 142 -20.45 14.91 -16.68
N TYR A 143 -21.35 15.75 -17.15
CA TYR A 143 -22.70 15.91 -16.63
C TYR A 143 -23.64 15.00 -17.42
N THR A 144 -24.12 13.92 -16.81
CA THR A 144 -24.79 12.80 -17.49
C THR A 144 -26.18 13.14 -18.01
N ASP A 145 -26.85 14.12 -17.39
CA ASP A 145 -28.18 14.62 -17.73
C ASP A 145 -28.19 15.51 -19.00
N SER A 146 -27.14 16.32 -19.15
CA SER A 146 -27.07 17.35 -20.18
C SER A 146 -26.07 17.00 -21.28
N GLY A 147 -25.29 15.95 -21.07
CA GLY A 147 -24.16 15.59 -21.91
C GLY A 147 -23.03 16.63 -21.91
N LYS A 148 -23.08 17.65 -21.03
CA LYS A 148 -22.04 18.69 -20.96
C LYS A 148 -20.75 18.08 -20.43
N VAL A 149 -19.63 18.52 -21.00
CA VAL A 149 -18.30 18.11 -20.55
C VAL A 149 -17.51 19.37 -20.26
N ARG A 150 -16.98 19.49 -19.05
CA ARG A 150 -16.00 20.51 -18.68
C ARG A 150 -14.63 19.86 -18.62
N VAL A 151 -13.71 20.38 -19.43
CA VAL A 151 -12.32 19.95 -19.43
C VAL A 151 -11.46 21.07 -18.87
N ASN A 152 -10.67 20.75 -17.85
CA ASN A 152 -9.62 21.62 -17.36
C ASN A 152 -8.29 21.07 -17.86
N LEU A 153 -7.64 21.79 -18.77
CA LEU A 153 -6.26 21.54 -19.19
C LEU A 153 -5.32 22.00 -18.08
N PHE A 154 -4.27 21.23 -17.81
CA PHE A 154 -3.22 21.67 -16.89
C PHE A 154 -2.36 22.76 -17.59
N SER A 155 -2.66 24.04 -17.42
CA SER A 155 -1.93 25.16 -18.07
C SER A 155 -0.56 25.42 -17.43
N SER A 156 0.41 25.90 -18.23
CA SER A 156 1.79 26.18 -17.82
C SER A 156 2.06 27.55 -17.16
N GLU A 157 1.18 28.57 -17.23
CA GLU A 157 1.46 29.88 -16.56
C GLU A 157 0.17 30.66 -16.19
N MET A 158 0.05 31.16 -14.94
CA MET A 158 -0.82 32.31 -14.57
C MET A 158 -0.27 33.03 -13.32
N LYS A 159 0.11 34.31 -13.49
CA LYS A 159 0.42 35.31 -12.43
C LYS A 159 -0.71 36.37 -12.37
N ASP A 160 -1.06 36.74 -11.13
CA ASP A 160 -1.69 37.99 -10.63
C ASP A 160 -3.17 38.35 -10.90
N ALA A 161 -4.03 38.09 -9.88
CA ALA A 161 -5.06 38.99 -9.29
C ALA A 161 -5.66 38.34 -8.00
N PRO A 162 -6.25 39.09 -7.03
CA PRO A 162 -6.06 38.83 -5.60
C PRO A 162 -7.15 38.03 -4.85
N ALA A 163 -6.63 37.21 -3.91
CA ALA A 163 -7.12 36.80 -2.58
C ALA A 163 -8.47 36.07 -2.37
N ALA A 164 -8.37 34.73 -2.24
CA ALA A 164 -8.95 33.91 -1.15
C ALA A 164 -8.00 32.70 -0.93
N PRO A 165 -7.95 32.08 0.27
CA PRO A 165 -6.71 31.56 0.88
C PRO A 165 -6.04 30.46 0.06
N LYS A 166 -4.75 30.69 -0.27
CA LYS A 166 -3.89 29.75 -1.00
C LYS A 166 -3.59 28.51 -0.17
N VAL A 167 -4.03 27.34 -0.63
CA VAL A 167 -3.33 26.07 -0.43
C VAL A 167 -3.31 25.33 -1.76
N SER A 168 -2.29 25.57 -2.58
CA SER A 168 -1.98 24.76 -3.76
C SER A 168 -0.47 24.71 -3.99
N ALA A 169 0.17 23.65 -3.51
CA ALA A 169 1.49 23.24 -4.00
C ALA A 169 1.28 22.32 -5.21
N ALA A 170 2.17 22.38 -6.20
CA ALA A 170 2.35 21.31 -7.19
C ALA A 170 2.44 19.94 -6.47
N PRO A 171 2.13 18.78 -7.12
CA PRO A 171 2.41 17.51 -6.47
C PRO A 171 3.89 17.49 -6.12
N LYS A 172 4.17 17.55 -4.81
CA LYS A 172 5.51 17.74 -4.28
C LYS A 172 6.27 16.46 -4.62
N LYS A 173 7.17 16.52 -5.60
CA LYS A 173 8.07 15.40 -5.89
C LYS A 173 8.79 15.04 -4.60
N THR A 174 8.84 13.75 -4.31
CA THR A 174 9.55 13.21 -3.16
C THR A 174 11.04 13.40 -3.41
N LYS A 175 11.67 14.30 -2.67
CA LYS A 175 13.09 14.60 -2.80
C LYS A 175 13.92 13.56 -2.07
N VAL A 176 14.70 12.79 -2.81
CA VAL A 176 15.48 11.66 -2.28
C VAL A 176 16.97 12.00 -2.27
N LEU A 177 17.61 11.79 -1.12
CA LEU A 177 19.07 11.74 -0.99
C LEU A 177 19.52 10.27 -0.97
N ILE A 178 20.44 9.89 -1.85
CA ILE A 178 21.01 8.54 -1.87
C ILE A 178 22.37 8.54 -1.16
N VAL A 179 22.56 7.66 -0.19
CA VAL A 179 23.83 7.46 0.51
C VAL A 179 24.20 5.98 0.46
N ASP A 180 25.21 5.64 -0.33
CA ASP A 180 25.71 4.27 -0.52
C ASP A 180 27.17 4.34 -1.00
N ASP A 181 28.07 3.48 -0.52
CA ASP A 181 29.49 3.52 -0.91
C ASP A 181 29.74 2.91 -2.31
N SER A 182 28.79 2.11 -2.81
CA SER A 182 28.86 1.45 -4.10
C SER A 182 28.31 2.33 -5.21
N LYS A 183 29.20 2.80 -6.10
CA LYS A 183 28.81 3.55 -7.31
C LYS A 183 27.76 2.82 -8.15
N THR A 184 27.86 1.49 -8.23
CA THR A 184 26.91 0.65 -8.96
C THR A 184 25.50 0.75 -8.35
N VAL A 185 25.39 0.70 -7.02
CA VAL A 185 24.10 0.82 -6.33
C VAL A 185 23.57 2.25 -6.43
N GLN A 186 24.44 3.26 -6.35
CA GLN A 186 24.06 4.66 -6.56
C GLN A 186 23.46 4.90 -7.95
N GLU A 187 24.14 4.45 -9.03
CA GLU A 187 23.64 4.61 -10.41
C GLU A 187 22.33 3.87 -10.62
N PHE A 188 22.21 2.69 -10.03
CA PHE A 188 21.00 1.89 -10.04
C PHE A 188 19.82 2.59 -9.36
N LEU A 189 20.00 3.07 -8.12
CA LEU A 189 18.95 3.80 -7.40
C LEU A 189 18.60 5.13 -8.07
N LYS A 190 19.61 5.84 -8.60
CA LYS A 190 19.40 7.05 -9.42
C LYS A 190 18.48 6.74 -10.59
N LYS A 191 18.74 5.65 -11.32
CA LYS A 191 17.92 5.25 -12.47
C LYS A 191 16.48 4.96 -12.06
N ILE A 192 16.28 4.12 -11.03
CA ILE A 192 14.95 3.77 -10.52
C ILE A 192 14.16 5.01 -10.10
N PHE A 193 14.77 5.89 -9.28
CA PHE A 193 14.07 7.07 -8.80
C PHE A 193 13.87 8.14 -9.88
N SER A 194 14.72 8.19 -10.90
CA SER A 194 14.54 9.12 -12.03
C SER A 194 13.46 8.66 -13.01
N GLU A 195 13.16 7.36 -13.07
CA GLU A 195 12.08 6.79 -13.87
C GLU A 195 10.68 7.05 -13.25
N ASP A 196 10.61 7.27 -11.92
CA ASP A 196 9.37 7.63 -11.23
C ASP A 196 9.12 9.15 -11.25
N SER A 197 8.04 9.57 -11.92
CA SER A 197 7.69 11.00 -12.07
C SER A 197 7.37 11.74 -10.76
N GLU A 198 7.07 11.00 -9.69
CA GLU A 198 6.78 11.54 -8.35
C GLU A 198 8.04 11.67 -7.48
N MET A 199 9.22 11.33 -8.00
CA MET A 199 10.48 11.35 -7.25
C MET A 199 11.50 12.29 -7.91
N GLU A 200 12.41 12.80 -7.11
CA GLU A 200 13.52 13.64 -7.55
C GLU A 200 14.76 13.31 -6.72
N VAL A 201 15.85 12.89 -7.37
CA VAL A 201 17.12 12.67 -6.68
C VAL A 201 17.81 14.02 -6.50
N VAL A 202 17.86 14.52 -5.26
CA VAL A 202 18.43 15.85 -4.95
C VAL A 202 19.91 15.81 -4.61
N GLY A 203 20.46 14.63 -4.38
CA GLY A 203 21.87 14.45 -4.11
C GLY A 203 22.24 12.98 -3.98
N VAL A 204 23.52 12.69 -4.18
CA VAL A 204 24.10 11.36 -3.94
C VAL A 204 25.43 11.51 -3.24
N ALA A 205 25.62 10.76 -2.16
CA ALA A 205 26.84 10.73 -1.36
C ALA A 205 27.40 9.31 -1.30
N ASN A 206 28.73 9.21 -1.29
CA ASN A 206 29.44 7.93 -1.12
C ASN A 206 29.82 7.63 0.33
N HIS A 207 29.70 8.60 1.24
CA HIS A 207 30.08 8.46 2.64
C HIS A 207 29.34 9.49 3.53
N PRO A 208 29.30 9.28 4.86
CA PRO A 208 28.60 10.17 5.81
C PRO A 208 28.93 11.66 5.71
N GLY A 209 30.22 12.02 5.59
CA GLY A 209 30.64 13.43 5.44
C GLY A 209 30.08 14.17 4.20
N GLU A 210 30.01 13.49 3.05
CA GLU A 210 29.37 14.03 1.84
C GLU A 210 27.86 14.17 2.04
N ALA A 211 27.22 13.19 2.69
CA ALA A 211 25.81 13.24 3.01
C ALA A 211 25.47 14.43 3.93
N GLU A 212 26.27 14.68 4.97
CA GLU A 212 26.10 15.86 5.84
C GLU A 212 26.26 17.18 5.07
N ALA A 213 27.23 17.27 4.17
CA ALA A 213 27.45 18.46 3.36
C ALA A 213 26.24 18.73 2.45
N LEU A 214 25.72 17.70 1.78
CA LEU A 214 24.52 17.80 0.95
C LEU A 214 23.30 18.14 1.80
N LEU A 215 23.13 17.56 2.98
CA LEU A 215 22.01 17.88 3.87
C LEU A 215 22.03 19.33 4.37
N LYS A 216 23.17 20.03 4.34
CA LYS A 216 23.24 21.47 4.67
C LYS A 216 22.75 22.36 3.53
N THR A 217 22.91 21.94 2.28
CA THR A 217 22.66 22.76 1.08
C THR A 217 21.42 22.35 0.31
N THR A 218 20.91 21.14 0.54
CA THR A 218 19.75 20.56 -0.14
C THR A 218 18.65 20.19 0.85
N VAL A 219 17.40 20.17 0.36
CA VAL A 219 16.23 19.72 1.12
C VAL A 219 15.80 18.37 0.56
N ALA A 220 16.00 17.32 1.35
CA ALA A 220 15.51 15.97 1.06
C ALA A 220 14.29 15.67 1.93
N ASP A 221 13.26 15.08 1.34
CA ASP A 221 12.08 14.56 2.06
C ASP A 221 12.36 13.16 2.64
N VAL A 222 13.29 12.40 2.05
CA VAL A 222 13.70 11.08 2.51
C VAL A 222 15.15 10.79 2.11
N MET A 223 15.84 10.00 2.92
CA MET A 223 17.19 9.50 2.63
C MET A 223 17.18 7.98 2.53
N THR A 224 17.78 7.44 1.47
CA THR A 224 18.15 6.02 1.44
C THR A 224 19.57 5.89 1.96
N LEU A 225 19.80 5.03 2.94
CA LEU A 225 21.08 4.93 3.63
C LEU A 225 21.58 3.49 3.67
N ASP A 226 22.74 3.25 3.08
CA ASP A 226 23.42 1.98 3.21
C ASP A 226 23.89 1.71 4.64
N ILE A 227 23.71 0.47 5.09
CA ILE A 227 24.23 0.01 6.38
C ILE A 227 25.74 -0.09 6.34
N GLN A 228 26.31 -0.69 5.29
CA GLN A 228 27.73 -1.03 5.27
C GLN A 228 28.53 0.01 4.49
N MET A 229 29.12 0.97 5.20
CA MET A 229 29.99 1.97 4.59
C MET A 229 31.37 2.00 5.27
N PRO A 230 32.46 2.33 4.53
CA PRO A 230 33.80 2.43 5.11
C PRO A 230 33.90 3.53 6.15
N VAL A 231 34.83 3.38 7.11
CA VAL A 231 35.16 4.32 8.20
C VAL A 231 34.05 4.48 9.25
N MET A 232 32.81 4.73 8.81
CA MET A 232 31.62 4.85 9.65
C MET A 232 30.46 4.19 8.93
N ASP A 233 29.86 3.19 9.58
CA ASP A 233 28.69 2.50 9.05
C ASP A 233 27.44 3.42 9.07
N GLY A 234 26.41 3.05 8.31
CA GLY A 234 25.19 3.83 8.19
C GLY A 234 24.40 3.94 9.49
N VAL A 235 24.50 2.97 10.38
CA VAL A 235 23.78 2.99 11.67
C VAL A 235 24.42 4.02 12.60
N ALA A 236 25.74 4.04 12.69
CA ALA A 236 26.50 5.04 13.43
C ALA A 236 26.26 6.45 12.87
N PHE A 237 26.18 6.58 11.54
CA PHE A 237 25.80 7.85 10.91
C PHE A 237 24.37 8.28 11.30
N LEU A 238 23.42 7.36 11.24
CA LEU A 238 22.03 7.63 11.62
C LEU A 238 21.91 8.07 13.10
N GLU A 239 22.68 7.44 14.00
CA GLU A 239 22.72 7.79 15.42
C GLU A 239 23.20 9.22 15.67
N GLN A 240 24.13 9.71 14.85
CA GLN A 240 24.60 11.10 14.92
C GLN A 240 23.63 12.09 14.24
N LEU A 241 22.99 11.66 13.15
CA LEU A 241 22.10 12.48 12.35
C LEU A 241 20.77 12.76 13.05
N MET A 242 20.09 11.71 13.53
CA MET A 242 18.70 11.79 13.99
C MET A 242 18.47 12.76 15.16
N PRO A 243 19.36 12.88 16.17
CA PRO A 243 19.21 13.87 17.23
C PRO A 243 19.32 15.33 16.75
N ARG A 244 20.09 15.58 15.67
CA ARG A 244 20.40 16.92 15.16
C ARG A 244 19.45 17.34 14.05
N LYS A 245 19.08 16.40 13.18
CA LYS A 245 18.21 16.60 12.03
C LYS A 245 17.37 15.34 11.77
N PRO A 246 16.27 15.14 12.52
CA PRO A 246 15.34 14.04 12.26
C PRO A 246 14.78 14.16 10.84
N MET A 247 14.84 13.06 10.09
CA MET A 247 14.24 12.95 8.76
C MET A 247 13.88 11.50 8.44
N PRO A 248 12.97 11.25 7.48
CA PRO A 248 12.70 9.90 7.02
C PRO A 248 13.95 9.23 6.44
N VAL A 249 14.30 8.06 6.97
CA VAL A 249 15.41 7.24 6.47
C VAL A 249 14.93 5.84 6.15
N VAL A 250 15.29 5.34 4.96
CA VAL A 250 15.09 3.95 4.55
C VAL A 250 16.44 3.27 4.44
N MET A 251 16.67 2.22 5.22
CA MET A 251 17.96 1.52 5.25
C MET A 251 18.12 0.57 4.04
N LEU A 252 19.32 0.47 3.49
CA LEU A 252 19.67 -0.50 2.45
C LEU A 252 20.54 -1.61 3.05
N THR A 253 20.19 -2.87 2.80
CA THR A 253 20.89 -4.04 3.38
C THR A 253 21.29 -5.09 2.34
N SER A 254 22.38 -5.81 2.62
CA SER A 254 23.01 -6.79 1.71
C SER A 254 22.60 -8.26 1.95
N MET A 255 21.41 -8.52 2.54
CA MET A 255 20.92 -9.87 2.93
C MET A 255 21.74 -10.63 3.98
N ARG A 256 22.73 -10.02 4.62
CA ARG A 256 23.56 -10.75 5.60
C ARG A 256 22.84 -10.87 6.94
N ILE A 257 22.97 -12.03 7.60
CA ILE A 257 22.42 -12.25 8.95
C ILE A 257 22.98 -11.22 9.95
N GLU A 258 24.26 -10.86 9.79
CA GLU A 258 24.96 -9.85 10.60
C GLU A 258 24.34 -8.44 10.46
N ASP A 259 23.67 -8.15 9.33
CA ASP A 259 22.95 -6.88 9.12
C ASP A 259 21.66 -6.82 9.98
N GLY A 260 21.15 -7.95 10.48
CA GLY A 260 19.90 -8.00 11.24
C GLY A 260 19.93 -7.10 12.48
N ASN A 261 21.01 -7.17 13.26
CA ASN A 261 21.17 -6.31 14.45
C ASN A 261 21.30 -4.82 14.08
N HIS A 262 21.98 -4.52 12.97
CA HIS A 262 22.17 -3.17 12.46
C HIS A 262 20.85 -2.56 11.97
N VAL A 263 20.02 -3.32 11.24
CA VAL A 263 18.67 -2.90 10.80
C VAL A 263 17.80 -2.55 12.01
N LEU A 264 17.81 -3.39 13.05
CA LEU A 264 17.00 -3.14 14.24
C LEU A 264 17.45 -1.90 14.99
N LYS A 265 18.77 -1.75 15.18
CA LYS A 265 19.32 -0.54 15.77
C LYS A 265 18.96 0.70 14.95
N ALA A 266 18.97 0.61 13.62
CA ALA A 266 18.56 1.73 12.77
C ALA A 266 17.07 2.09 12.94
N LEU A 267 16.18 1.09 13.04
CA LEU A 267 14.76 1.32 13.32
C LEU A 267 14.55 2.02 14.69
N GLU A 268 15.33 1.65 15.72
CA GLU A 268 15.31 2.35 17.03
C GLU A 268 15.78 3.79 16.95
N LEU A 269 16.76 4.06 16.09
CA LEU A 269 17.24 5.41 15.85
C LEU A 269 16.25 6.24 15.02
N GLY A 270 15.17 5.61 14.53
CA GLY A 270 14.05 6.25 13.84
C GLY A 270 14.06 6.06 12.32
N ALA A 271 14.78 5.06 11.79
CA ALA A 271 14.57 4.61 10.42
C ALA A 271 13.12 4.12 10.23
N VAL A 272 12.55 4.40 9.07
CA VAL A 272 11.13 4.14 8.78
C VAL A 272 10.91 2.72 8.27
N ASP A 273 11.79 2.25 7.40
CA ASP A 273 11.75 0.91 6.81
C ASP A 273 13.15 0.54 6.29
N TYR A 274 13.27 -0.65 5.71
CA TYR A 274 14.47 -1.10 5.03
C TYR A 274 14.12 -1.75 3.68
N ILE A 275 15.11 -1.76 2.80
CA ILE A 275 15.07 -2.32 1.46
C ILE A 275 16.29 -3.21 1.29
N GLN A 276 16.06 -4.43 0.82
CA GLN A 276 17.15 -5.30 0.41
C GLN A 276 17.76 -4.75 -0.90
N LYS A 277 19.08 -4.60 -0.95
CA LYS A 277 19.79 -4.20 -2.16
C LYS A 277 19.47 -5.21 -3.27
N PRO A 278 18.80 -4.79 -4.36
CA PRO A 278 18.43 -5.68 -5.45
C PRO A 278 19.64 -5.93 -6.37
N ASN A 279 19.55 -7.00 -7.15
CA ASN A 279 20.52 -7.27 -8.21
C ASN A 279 20.19 -6.47 -9.48
N LEU A 280 21.20 -6.15 -10.30
CA LEU A 280 21.02 -5.38 -11.54
C LEU A 280 20.05 -6.05 -12.54
N GLN A 281 19.81 -7.35 -12.45
CA GLN A 281 18.85 -8.03 -13.31
C GLN A 281 17.38 -7.82 -12.88
N GLU A 282 17.15 -7.30 -11.67
CA GLU A 282 15.82 -7.20 -11.03
C GLU A 282 15.26 -5.77 -11.04
N ILE A 283 15.88 -4.84 -11.78
CA ILE A 283 15.49 -3.41 -11.80
C ILE A 283 14.01 -3.24 -12.13
N ALA A 284 13.56 -3.89 -13.20
CA ALA A 284 12.20 -3.72 -13.72
C ALA A 284 11.12 -4.33 -12.81
N THR A 285 11.49 -5.34 -12.02
CA THR A 285 10.56 -6.05 -11.14
C THR A 285 10.51 -5.45 -9.74
N VAL A 286 11.66 -5.03 -9.20
CA VAL A 286 11.79 -4.54 -7.82
C VAL A 286 11.76 -3.01 -7.74
N GLY A 287 12.17 -2.30 -8.79
CA GLY A 287 12.22 -0.84 -8.83
C GLY A 287 10.93 -0.14 -8.40
N PRO A 288 9.74 -0.51 -8.93
CA PRO A 288 8.48 0.07 -8.48
C PRO A 288 8.20 -0.12 -6.98
N GLN A 289 8.59 -1.26 -6.40
CA GLN A 289 8.40 -1.52 -4.97
C GLN A 289 9.33 -0.64 -4.11
N ILE A 290 10.56 -0.41 -4.59
CA ILE A 290 11.52 0.50 -3.93
C ILE A 290 10.99 1.93 -3.97
N CYS A 291 10.53 2.41 -5.12
CA CYS A 291 9.92 3.75 -5.25
C CYS A 291 8.76 3.93 -4.28
N GLU A 292 7.84 2.97 -4.23
CA GLU A 292 6.68 3.03 -3.33
C GLU A 292 7.09 3.03 -1.85
N LYS A 293 8.04 2.18 -1.44
CA LYS A 293 8.58 2.19 -0.07
C LYS A 293 9.24 3.52 0.31
N VAL A 294 9.98 4.14 -0.61
CA VAL A 294 10.65 5.42 -0.38
C VAL A 294 9.64 6.58 -0.35
N LYS A 295 8.65 6.60 -1.24
CA LYS A 295 7.55 7.58 -1.23
C LYS A 295 6.70 7.45 0.03
N ALA A 296 6.44 6.22 0.47
CA ALA A 296 5.80 5.92 1.74
C ALA A 296 6.59 6.49 2.92
N ALA A 297 7.89 6.19 2.98
CA ALA A 297 8.74 6.69 4.05
C ALA A 297 8.79 8.23 4.10
N ALA A 298 8.84 8.89 2.94
CA ALA A 298 8.82 10.36 2.86
C ALA A 298 7.53 10.99 3.44
N ARG A 299 6.42 10.24 3.45
CA ARG A 299 5.13 10.67 4.03
C ARG A 299 5.00 10.29 5.50
N ALA A 300 5.91 9.47 6.02
CA ALA A 300 5.91 9.05 7.42
C ALA A 300 6.14 10.25 8.33
N HIS A 301 5.28 10.42 9.33
CA HIS A 301 5.52 11.38 10.39
C HIS A 301 6.62 10.83 11.29
N VAL A 302 7.87 11.21 11.03
CA VAL A 302 9.01 10.91 11.92
C VAL A 302 8.86 11.77 13.17
N HIS A 303 7.96 11.36 14.06
CA HIS A 303 7.87 11.94 15.39
C HIS A 303 9.11 11.54 16.16
N ARG A 304 9.71 12.54 16.84
CA ARG A 304 10.73 12.33 17.85
C ARG A 304 10.16 11.31 18.83
N GLN A 305 10.67 10.07 18.79
CA GLN A 305 10.28 9.03 19.74
C GLN A 305 10.43 9.64 21.13
N LYS A 306 9.33 9.74 21.88
CA LYS A 306 9.44 9.80 23.33
C LYS A 306 10.16 8.52 23.68
N THR A 307 11.42 8.64 24.11
CA THR A 307 12.22 7.53 24.63
C THR A 307 11.32 6.69 25.52
N ALA A 308 10.94 5.50 25.04
CA ALA A 308 10.32 4.51 25.89
C ALA A 308 11.31 4.30 27.03
N LEU A 309 10.87 4.55 28.27
CA LEU A 309 11.71 4.29 29.43
C LEU A 309 12.18 2.83 29.33
N PRO A 310 13.48 2.54 29.52
CA PRO A 310 13.93 1.17 29.54
C PRO A 310 13.10 0.41 30.58
N PHE A 311 12.42 -0.64 30.15
CA PHE A 311 11.78 -1.56 31.08
C PHE A 311 12.91 -2.22 31.88
N ILE A 312 13.18 -1.69 33.08
CA ILE A 312 14.13 -2.28 34.02
C ILE A 312 13.59 -3.67 34.34
N GLY A 313 14.37 -4.68 33.93
CA GLY A 313 13.95 -6.06 33.81
C GLY A 313 13.15 -6.58 34.99
N ARG A 314 11.84 -6.76 34.80
CA ARG A 314 11.10 -7.77 35.55
C ARG A 314 11.42 -9.11 34.91
N THR A 315 11.86 -10.06 35.73
CA THR A 315 12.08 -11.45 35.35
C THR A 315 10.85 -11.96 34.62
N LYS A 316 11.03 -12.50 33.40
CA LYS A 316 9.96 -13.16 32.65
C LYS A 316 9.35 -14.21 33.55
N SER A 317 8.12 -14.00 34.02
CA SER A 317 7.49 -14.98 34.89
C SER A 317 7.27 -16.22 34.03
N SER A 318 8.01 -17.29 34.33
CA SER A 318 7.74 -18.63 33.82
C SER A 318 6.47 -19.18 34.47
N HIS A 319 5.35 -18.47 34.36
CA HIS A 319 4.06 -19.00 34.73
C HIS A 319 3.59 -19.86 33.57
N ARG A 320 4.07 -21.11 33.58
CA ARG A 320 3.35 -22.24 32.97
C ARG A 320 2.06 -22.41 33.77
N SER A 321 1.08 -21.53 33.56
CA SER A 321 -0.29 -21.88 33.91
C SER A 321 -0.72 -22.93 32.90
N GLN A 322 -0.59 -24.19 33.28
CA GLN A 322 -1.20 -25.32 32.59
C GLN A 322 -2.72 -25.24 32.80
N THR A 323 -3.36 -24.22 32.26
CA THR A 323 -4.79 -24.29 32.00
C THR A 323 -4.94 -25.14 30.74
N ASN A 324 -5.41 -26.36 30.92
CA ASN A 324 -5.90 -27.21 29.85
C ASN A 324 -7.06 -26.46 29.18
N VAL A 325 -6.78 -25.75 28.10
CA VAL A 325 -7.82 -25.04 27.34
C VAL A 325 -7.80 -25.55 25.91
N ASN A 326 -8.63 -26.55 25.66
CA ASN A 326 -9.13 -26.75 24.31
C ASN A 326 -9.79 -25.43 23.89
N SER A 327 -9.21 -24.74 22.89
CA SER A 327 -9.61 -23.45 22.31
C SER A 327 -9.46 -22.18 23.18
N LEU A 328 -8.23 -21.81 23.55
CA LEU A 328 -7.97 -20.41 23.93
C LEU A 328 -8.18 -19.50 22.71
N PRO A 329 -8.89 -18.38 22.88
CA PRO A 329 -8.90 -17.34 21.85
C PRO A 329 -7.47 -16.80 21.66
N PHE A 330 -7.10 -16.55 20.41
CA PHE A 330 -5.76 -16.09 20.04
C PHE A 330 -5.81 -14.92 19.07
N ILE A 331 -4.67 -14.28 18.81
CA ILE A 331 -4.58 -13.10 17.96
C ILE A 331 -3.73 -13.43 16.73
N ALA A 332 -4.18 -13.04 15.54
CA ALA A 332 -3.43 -13.11 14.30
C ALA A 332 -3.21 -11.70 13.75
N ILE A 333 -1.95 -11.30 13.53
CA ILE A 333 -1.58 -9.95 13.10
C ILE A 333 -0.86 -10.00 11.75
N GLY A 334 -1.23 -9.11 10.84
CA GLY A 334 -0.54 -8.88 9.57
C GLY A 334 0.00 -7.46 9.46
N ALA A 335 1.26 -7.30 9.03
CA ALA A 335 1.91 -6.00 8.86
C ALA A 335 2.98 -6.03 7.74
N SER A 336 3.33 -4.86 7.20
CA SER A 336 4.36 -4.71 6.15
C SER A 336 5.20 -3.45 6.38
N THR A 337 5.32 -2.53 5.41
CA THR A 337 6.06 -1.25 5.59
C THR A 337 5.55 -0.43 6.79
N GLY A 338 6.47 -0.04 7.67
CA GLY A 338 6.19 0.58 8.97
C GLY A 338 5.74 -0.40 10.06
N GLY A 339 5.55 -1.67 9.70
CA GLY A 339 5.01 -2.72 10.57
C GLY A 339 5.92 -3.09 11.73
N THR A 340 7.24 -3.03 11.56
CA THR A 340 8.20 -3.30 12.65
C THR A 340 8.05 -2.30 13.81
N VAL A 341 7.87 -1.02 13.49
CA VAL A 341 7.62 0.04 14.47
C VAL A 341 6.22 -0.13 15.09
N ALA A 342 5.21 -0.34 14.26
CA ALA A 342 3.83 -0.52 14.72
C ALA A 342 3.67 -1.74 15.65
N LEU A 343 4.28 -2.87 15.31
CA LEU A 343 4.28 -4.07 16.13
C LEU A 343 5.02 -3.85 17.45
N THR A 344 6.14 -3.12 17.44
CA THR A 344 6.86 -2.79 18.68
C THR A 344 5.99 -1.96 19.61
N GLU A 345 5.33 -0.92 19.08
CA GLU A 345 4.43 -0.06 19.87
C GLU A 345 3.25 -0.85 20.45
N VAL A 346 2.58 -1.66 19.62
CA VAL A 346 1.45 -2.49 20.07
C VAL A 346 1.90 -3.50 21.13
N LEU A 347 2.96 -4.28 20.87
CA LEU A 347 3.37 -5.37 21.77
C LEU A 347 3.94 -4.85 23.10
N THR A 348 4.67 -3.72 23.09
CA THR A 348 5.21 -3.15 24.33
C THR A 348 4.16 -2.47 25.20
N ALA A 349 3.02 -2.09 24.62
CA ALA A 349 1.87 -1.56 25.34
C ALA A 349 0.96 -2.66 25.94
N LEU A 350 1.11 -3.93 25.55
CA LEU A 350 0.32 -5.04 26.08
C LEU A 350 0.72 -5.41 27.52
N PRO A 351 -0.20 -6.00 28.30
CA PRO A 351 0.07 -6.44 29.67
C PRO A 351 1.00 -7.66 29.69
N SER A 352 1.47 -8.04 30.89
CA SER A 352 2.32 -9.23 31.06
C SER A 352 1.63 -10.56 30.76
N GLU A 353 0.29 -10.57 30.80
CA GLU A 353 -0.52 -11.74 30.45
C GLU A 353 -1.26 -11.50 29.14
N ILE A 354 -0.90 -12.27 28.10
CA ILE A 354 -1.48 -12.18 26.76
C ILE A 354 -1.95 -13.56 26.27
N PRO A 355 -2.98 -13.63 25.41
CA PRO A 355 -3.26 -14.85 24.65
C PRO A 355 -2.09 -15.18 23.70
N PRO A 356 -2.10 -16.37 23.07
CA PRO A 356 -1.16 -16.64 21.98
C PRO A 356 -1.33 -15.59 20.87
N ILE A 357 -0.21 -15.11 20.31
CA ILE A 357 -0.22 -14.19 19.17
C ILE A 357 0.64 -14.79 18.04
N VAL A 358 0.10 -14.82 16.83
CA VAL A 358 0.82 -15.21 15.61
C VAL A 358 0.90 -14.01 14.67
N ILE A 359 2.08 -13.72 14.14
CA ILE A 359 2.34 -12.49 13.39
C ILE A 359 3.01 -12.81 12.06
N VAL A 360 2.43 -12.31 10.97
CA VAL A 360 3.13 -12.17 9.69
C VAL A 360 3.52 -10.71 9.50
N GLN A 361 4.81 -10.46 9.57
CA GLN A 361 5.43 -9.24 9.08
C GLN A 361 6.05 -9.56 7.71
N HIS A 362 5.82 -8.75 6.68
CA HIS A 362 6.60 -8.86 5.45
C HIS A 362 8.05 -8.48 5.74
N ILE A 363 8.89 -9.49 5.86
CA ILE A 363 10.31 -9.38 6.23
C ILE A 363 11.13 -10.36 5.39
N PRO A 364 12.28 -9.95 4.82
CA PRO A 364 13.16 -10.86 4.10
C PRO A 364 13.69 -11.98 5.01
N GLY A 365 14.08 -13.09 4.38
CA GLY A 365 14.73 -14.20 5.07
C GLY A 365 16.01 -13.75 5.77
N GLY A 366 16.16 -14.15 7.04
CA GLY A 366 17.30 -13.79 7.90
C GLY A 366 17.05 -12.65 8.89
N PHE A 367 16.00 -11.83 8.71
CA PHE A 367 15.72 -10.68 9.58
C PHE A 367 14.62 -10.93 10.61
N SER A 368 13.71 -11.87 10.33
CA SER A 368 12.60 -12.25 11.23
C SER A 368 13.10 -12.72 12.59
N ARG A 369 14.17 -13.52 12.64
CA ARG A 369 14.81 -14.00 13.87
C ARG A 369 15.28 -12.86 14.75
N ALA A 370 16.08 -11.94 14.17
CA ALA A 370 16.61 -10.80 14.89
C ALA A 370 15.47 -9.89 15.41
N PHE A 371 14.44 -9.67 14.58
CA PHE A 371 13.27 -8.88 14.97
C PHE A 371 12.51 -9.51 16.15
N ALA A 372 12.30 -10.83 16.12
CA ALA A 372 11.69 -11.56 17.22
C ALA A 372 12.53 -11.50 18.49
N ASP A 373 13.85 -11.69 18.40
CA ASP A 373 14.77 -11.61 19.53
C ASP A 373 14.75 -10.22 20.18
N ARG A 374 14.67 -9.17 19.36
CA ARG A 374 14.56 -7.81 19.87
C ARG A 374 13.25 -7.59 20.62
N LEU A 375 12.11 -7.92 20.03
CA LEU A 375 10.82 -7.81 20.71
C LEU A 375 10.80 -8.62 22.02
N ASN A 376 11.48 -9.76 22.04
CA ASN A 376 11.64 -10.59 23.23
C ASN A 376 12.43 -9.90 24.36
N THR A 377 13.30 -8.93 24.05
CA THR A 377 13.98 -8.11 25.06
C THR A 377 13.13 -6.94 25.58
N LEU A 378 12.17 -6.47 24.76
CA LEU A 378 11.33 -5.31 25.05
C LEU A 378 10.04 -5.69 25.79
N CYS A 379 9.52 -6.89 25.53
CA CYS A 379 8.24 -7.35 26.05
C CYS A 379 8.39 -8.20 27.32
N PRO A 380 7.40 -8.19 28.23
CA PRO A 380 7.40 -9.02 29.43
C PRO A 380 7.09 -10.51 29.17
N PHE A 381 6.65 -10.86 27.96
CA PHE A 381 6.31 -12.21 27.51
C PHE A 381 7.30 -12.74 26.47
N GLU A 382 7.19 -14.03 26.13
CA GLU A 382 8.07 -14.65 25.13
C GLU A 382 7.70 -14.17 23.72
N VAL A 383 8.70 -13.70 22.97
CA VAL A 383 8.59 -13.47 21.53
C VAL A 383 9.66 -14.31 20.85
N LYS A 384 9.29 -15.10 19.84
CA LYS A 384 10.25 -15.87 19.04
C LYS A 384 9.82 -15.94 17.58
N GLU A 385 10.80 -16.15 16.70
CA GLU A 385 10.53 -16.63 15.35
C GLU A 385 9.91 -18.02 15.43
N ALA A 386 8.88 -18.25 14.63
CA ALA A 386 8.11 -19.49 14.65
C ALA A 386 8.89 -20.65 14.02
N GLU A 387 8.84 -21.80 14.68
CA GLU A 387 9.35 -23.07 14.18
C GLU A 387 8.16 -24.01 13.88
N ASP A 388 8.33 -24.92 12.92
CA ASP A 388 7.29 -25.90 12.61
C ASP A 388 6.97 -26.75 13.85
N GLY A 389 5.68 -26.84 14.19
CA GLY A 389 5.20 -27.55 15.38
C GLY A 389 5.14 -26.72 16.66
N ASP A 390 5.53 -25.43 16.64
CA ASP A 390 5.39 -24.56 17.81
C ASP A 390 3.91 -24.48 18.25
N GLU A 391 3.64 -24.78 19.53
CA GLU A 391 2.29 -24.72 20.09
C GLU A 391 1.87 -23.26 20.38
N LEU A 392 0.61 -22.94 20.08
CA LEU A 392 0.00 -21.66 20.45
C LEU A 392 -0.31 -21.65 21.95
N CYS A 393 0.62 -21.10 22.73
CA CYS A 393 0.52 -20.97 24.18
C CYS A 393 0.29 -19.52 24.60
N GLY A 394 -0.38 -19.32 25.75
CA GLY A 394 -0.46 -18.00 26.37
C GLY A 394 0.93 -17.44 26.70
N ASN A 395 1.05 -16.11 26.76
CA ASN A 395 2.31 -15.38 26.97
C ASN A 395 3.39 -15.68 25.94
N ARG A 396 2.98 -16.02 24.71
CA ARG A 396 3.87 -16.27 23.59
C ARG A 396 3.41 -15.58 22.32
N VAL A 397 4.35 -14.92 21.67
CA VAL A 397 4.22 -14.32 20.33
C VAL A 397 5.14 -15.08 19.37
N LEU A 398 4.57 -15.53 18.26
CA LEU A 398 5.26 -16.26 17.19
C LEU A 398 5.29 -15.41 15.91
N ILE A 399 6.50 -15.08 15.45
CA ILE A 399 6.71 -14.28 14.23
C ILE A 399 7.06 -15.20 13.07
N ALA A 400 6.38 -15.05 11.94
CA ALA A 400 6.64 -15.82 10.74
C ALA A 400 8.09 -15.66 10.26
N PRO A 401 8.79 -16.76 9.93
CA PRO A 401 10.12 -16.68 9.35
C PRO A 401 10.08 -16.10 7.94
N GLY A 402 10.94 -15.11 7.68
CA GLY A 402 11.13 -14.51 6.36
C GLY A 402 11.50 -15.55 5.31
N GLY A 403 10.92 -15.44 4.11
CA GLY A 403 11.17 -16.40 3.02
C GLY A 403 10.45 -17.75 3.16
N LYS A 404 9.63 -17.96 4.20
CA LYS A 404 8.76 -19.15 4.37
C LYS A 404 7.31 -18.74 4.56
N GLN A 405 6.37 -19.68 4.40
CA GLN A 405 4.99 -19.48 4.80
C GLN A 405 4.76 -19.96 6.23
N MET A 406 3.88 -19.27 6.96
CA MET A 406 3.44 -19.63 8.30
C MET A 406 1.92 -19.75 8.33
N ALA A 407 1.41 -20.88 8.80
CA ALA A 407 -0.01 -21.14 9.02
C ALA A 407 -0.23 -21.72 10.42
N ILE A 408 -1.47 -21.70 10.91
CA ILE A 408 -1.88 -22.51 12.06
C ILE A 408 -2.52 -23.82 11.59
N GLU A 409 -2.37 -24.87 12.38
CA GLU A 409 -2.99 -26.17 12.15
C GLU A 409 -3.49 -26.76 13.48
N LYS A 410 -4.61 -27.47 13.45
CA LYS A 410 -5.11 -28.20 14.61
C LYS A 410 -4.58 -29.64 14.61
N ARG A 411 -3.62 -29.95 15.48
CA ARG A 411 -3.03 -31.29 15.65
C ARG A 411 -3.32 -31.82 17.06
N GLY A 412 -3.94 -33.00 17.15
CA GLY A 412 -4.21 -33.66 18.44
C GLY A 412 -5.03 -32.81 19.42
N GLY A 413 -5.96 -31.99 18.92
CA GLY A 413 -6.77 -31.08 19.73
C GLY A 413 -6.13 -29.73 20.06
N ARG A 414 -4.82 -29.57 19.79
CA ARG A 414 -4.05 -28.34 20.03
C ARG A 414 -3.86 -27.56 18.74
N LEU A 415 -3.71 -26.24 18.87
CA LEU A 415 -3.30 -25.39 17.75
C LEU A 415 -1.78 -25.28 17.76
N VAL A 416 -1.17 -25.58 16.61
CA VAL A 416 0.27 -25.46 16.38
C VAL A 416 0.52 -24.60 15.15
N VAL A 417 1.69 -24.00 15.05
CA VAL A 417 2.17 -23.36 13.84
C VAL A 417 2.75 -24.40 12.90
N THR A 418 2.49 -24.23 11.61
CA THR A 418 3.20 -24.90 10.54
C THR A 418 4.03 -23.91 9.76
N VAL A 419 5.29 -24.26 9.52
CA VAL A 419 6.23 -23.46 8.74
C VAL A 419 6.70 -24.28 7.57
N ASN A 420 6.43 -23.80 6.35
CA ASN A 420 6.74 -24.55 5.15
C ASN A 420 7.20 -23.65 4.00
N ASP A 421 7.67 -24.29 2.92
CA ASP A 421 8.23 -23.61 1.76
C ASP A 421 7.22 -23.43 0.62
N SER A 422 5.91 -23.41 0.91
CA SER A 422 4.87 -23.20 -0.12
C SER A 422 5.09 -21.93 -0.94
N GLU A 423 4.54 -21.92 -2.14
CA GLU A 423 4.65 -20.80 -3.07
C GLU A 423 4.20 -19.45 -2.47
N PRO A 424 4.75 -18.32 -2.94
CA PRO A 424 4.32 -17.00 -2.51
C PRO A 424 2.82 -16.77 -2.76
N VAL A 425 2.13 -16.22 -1.77
CA VAL A 425 0.72 -15.76 -1.89
C VAL A 425 0.73 -14.25 -1.93
N ASN A 426 -0.01 -13.66 -2.87
CA ASN A 426 0.03 -12.22 -3.15
C ASN A 426 1.45 -11.68 -3.38
N ARG A 427 2.36 -12.49 -3.93
CA ARG A 427 3.81 -12.18 -4.11
C ARG A 427 4.61 -12.07 -2.80
N HIS A 428 4.05 -12.50 -1.67
CA HIS A 428 4.70 -12.45 -0.36
C HIS A 428 4.95 -13.85 0.22
N LYS A 429 6.08 -13.97 0.89
CA LYS A 429 6.53 -15.16 1.62
C LYS A 429 7.41 -14.69 2.79
N PRO A 430 6.84 -14.46 3.98
CA PRO A 430 5.51 -14.88 4.44
C PRO A 430 4.36 -13.99 3.94
N SER A 431 3.17 -14.60 3.72
CA SER A 431 1.92 -13.91 3.37
C SER A 431 0.93 -13.88 4.53
N VAL A 432 0.26 -12.74 4.69
CA VAL A 432 -0.79 -12.52 5.69
C VAL A 432 -2.07 -13.28 5.34
N ASP A 433 -2.48 -13.28 4.07
CA ASP A 433 -3.63 -14.09 3.62
C ASP A 433 -3.39 -15.59 3.90
N TYR A 434 -2.16 -16.09 3.70
CA TYR A 434 -1.83 -17.49 4.00
C TYR A 434 -2.05 -17.84 5.48
N LEU A 435 -1.63 -16.96 6.40
CA LEU A 435 -1.90 -17.11 7.82
C LEU A 435 -3.40 -17.03 8.11
N PHE A 436 -4.09 -15.98 7.65
CA PHE A 436 -5.50 -15.76 7.96
C PHE A 436 -6.42 -16.85 7.39
N ASP A 437 -6.13 -17.37 6.19
CA ASP A 437 -6.87 -18.49 5.61
C ASP A 437 -6.70 -19.79 6.42
N SER A 438 -5.54 -19.98 7.07
CA SER A 438 -5.35 -21.10 8.00
C SER A 438 -6.16 -20.92 9.29
N VAL A 439 -6.31 -19.66 9.77
CA VAL A 439 -7.16 -19.34 10.93
C VAL A 439 -8.60 -19.71 10.65
N VAL A 440 -9.11 -19.34 9.48
CA VAL A 440 -10.48 -19.67 9.04
C VAL A 440 -10.71 -21.18 9.00
N ARG A 441 -9.73 -21.96 8.51
CA ARG A 441 -9.84 -23.42 8.40
C ARG A 441 -9.77 -24.14 9.74
N HIS A 442 -8.88 -23.72 10.63
CA HIS A 442 -8.56 -24.49 11.84
C HIS A 442 -9.15 -23.95 13.13
N ALA A 443 -9.56 -22.67 13.16
CA ALA A 443 -10.08 -22.00 14.34
C ALA A 443 -11.12 -20.90 14.01
N PRO A 444 -12.20 -21.21 13.26
CA PRO A 444 -13.20 -20.22 12.86
C PRO A 444 -13.87 -19.57 14.07
N GLY A 445 -13.93 -18.24 14.10
CA GLY A 445 -14.56 -17.46 15.17
C GLY A 445 -13.83 -17.45 16.51
N GLN A 446 -12.63 -18.05 16.58
CA GLN A 446 -11.83 -18.15 17.80
C GLN A 446 -10.67 -17.15 17.84
N ALA A 447 -10.54 -16.28 16.84
CA ALA A 447 -9.42 -15.37 16.73
C ALA A 447 -9.84 -13.89 16.70
N LEU A 448 -8.89 -13.04 17.07
CA LEU A 448 -8.86 -11.63 16.71
C LEU A 448 -7.91 -11.46 15.52
N GLY A 449 -8.43 -11.01 14.38
CA GLY A 449 -7.61 -10.61 13.23
C GLY A 449 -7.25 -9.13 13.31
N VAL A 450 -5.98 -8.79 13.15
CA VAL A 450 -5.51 -7.39 13.15
C VAL A 450 -4.67 -7.14 11.90
N ILE A 451 -5.00 -6.08 11.15
CA ILE A 451 -4.18 -5.64 10.02
C ILE A 451 -3.59 -4.26 10.30
N LEU A 452 -2.27 -4.15 10.24
CA LEU A 452 -1.53 -2.92 10.51
C LEU A 452 -0.99 -2.30 9.22
N THR A 453 -0.31 -1.17 9.37
CA THR A 453 0.38 -0.44 8.29
C THR A 453 1.13 -1.37 7.35
N GLY A 454 1.03 -1.07 6.06
CA GLY A 454 1.64 -1.89 5.04
C GLY A 454 1.18 -1.53 3.64
N MET A 455 1.99 -1.89 2.66
CA MET A 455 1.69 -1.68 1.25
C MET A 455 0.90 -2.86 0.68
N GLY A 456 0.06 -2.60 -0.32
CA GLY A 456 -0.67 -3.62 -1.07
C GLY A 456 -1.93 -4.10 -0.35
N SER A 457 -2.39 -5.30 -0.69
CA SER A 457 -3.69 -5.84 -0.25
C SER A 457 -3.58 -7.18 0.49
N ASP A 458 -2.36 -7.65 0.78
CA ASP A 458 -2.16 -8.94 1.45
C ASP A 458 -2.78 -8.90 2.85
N GLY A 459 -3.55 -9.94 3.20
CA GLY A 459 -4.31 -10.01 4.45
C GLY A 459 -5.74 -9.47 4.35
N ALA A 460 -6.08 -8.65 3.35
CA ALA A 460 -7.41 -8.04 3.26
C ALA A 460 -8.51 -9.08 3.02
N ARG A 461 -8.25 -10.09 2.17
CA ARG A 461 -9.21 -11.17 1.87
C ARG A 461 -9.29 -12.18 3.00
N GLY A 462 -8.15 -12.59 3.56
CA GLY A 462 -8.11 -13.47 4.71
C GLY A 462 -8.83 -12.86 5.93
N LEU A 463 -8.68 -11.54 6.14
CA LEU A 463 -9.37 -10.84 7.22
C LEU A 463 -10.89 -10.81 6.99
N LEU A 464 -11.34 -10.64 5.75
CA LEU A 464 -12.77 -10.73 5.40
C LEU A 464 -13.32 -12.13 5.71
N SER A 465 -12.61 -13.18 5.31
CA SER A 465 -12.97 -14.57 5.61
C SER A 465 -13.00 -14.84 7.11
N MET A 466 -12.06 -14.27 7.88
CA MET A 466 -12.08 -14.33 9.34
C MET A 466 -13.36 -13.66 9.90
N LYS A 467 -13.70 -12.46 9.43
CA LYS A 467 -14.94 -11.78 9.84
C LYS A 467 -16.20 -12.59 9.51
N GLN A 468 -16.25 -13.18 8.31
CA GLN A 468 -17.37 -14.02 7.88
C GLN A 468 -17.54 -15.28 8.74
N THR A 469 -16.44 -15.78 9.33
CA THR A 469 -16.46 -16.88 10.30
C THR A 469 -16.61 -16.42 11.76
N ARG A 470 -17.01 -15.16 11.98
CA ARG A 470 -17.29 -14.53 13.30
C ARG A 470 -16.06 -14.21 14.15
N SER A 471 -14.87 -14.19 13.56
CA SER A 471 -13.70 -13.62 14.23
C SER A 471 -13.83 -12.10 14.29
N TYR A 472 -13.41 -11.48 15.39
CA TYR A 472 -13.38 -10.02 15.50
C TYR A 472 -12.21 -9.49 14.66
N THR A 473 -12.37 -8.34 14.01
CA THR A 473 -11.39 -7.82 13.06
C THR A 473 -11.09 -6.35 13.26
N LEU A 474 -9.81 -6.02 13.39
CA LEU A 474 -9.30 -4.67 13.63
C LEU A 474 -8.39 -4.22 12.49
N ALA A 475 -8.37 -2.92 12.22
CA ALA A 475 -7.39 -2.31 11.35
C ALA A 475 -6.80 -1.03 11.94
N GLN A 476 -5.52 -0.79 11.66
CA GLN A 476 -4.91 0.51 11.91
C GLN A 476 -5.55 1.59 11.02
N ASP A 477 -5.77 2.79 11.55
CA ASP A 477 -6.34 3.90 10.80
C ASP A 477 -5.34 4.57 9.83
N GLU A 478 -5.88 5.40 8.92
CA GLU A 478 -5.07 6.10 7.92
C GLU A 478 -4.08 7.08 8.54
N HIS A 479 -4.46 7.76 9.63
CA HIS A 479 -3.65 8.82 10.21
C HIS A 479 -2.39 8.31 10.89
N SER A 480 -2.47 7.15 11.56
CA SER A 480 -1.34 6.56 12.25
C SER A 480 -0.52 5.60 11.37
N CYS A 481 -1.04 5.18 10.21
CA CYS A 481 -0.28 4.36 9.28
C CYS A 481 0.90 5.12 8.64
N VAL A 482 2.04 4.45 8.54
CA VAL A 482 3.12 4.88 7.63
C VAL A 482 2.67 4.69 6.18
N VAL A 483 2.04 3.54 5.90
CA VAL A 483 1.43 3.21 4.61
C VAL A 483 0.03 2.68 4.83
N TYR A 484 -0.96 3.48 4.43
CA TYR A 484 -2.37 3.09 4.45
C TYR A 484 -2.75 2.31 3.17
N GLY A 485 -2.10 1.15 2.97
CA GLY A 485 -2.38 0.22 1.87
C GLY A 485 -3.18 -0.99 2.35
N MET A 486 -2.52 -1.88 3.12
CA MET A 486 -3.14 -3.10 3.64
C MET A 486 -4.41 -2.82 4.46
N PRO A 487 -4.41 -1.87 5.41
CA PRO A 487 -5.64 -1.53 6.14
C PRO A 487 -6.71 -0.91 5.24
N LYS A 488 -6.33 -0.09 4.26
CA LYS A 488 -7.26 0.53 3.30
C LYS A 488 -8.00 -0.51 2.47
N GLU A 489 -7.29 -1.49 1.94
CA GLU A 489 -7.89 -2.57 1.15
C GLU A 489 -8.80 -3.46 2.02
N ALA A 490 -8.41 -3.74 3.27
CA ALA A 490 -9.27 -4.44 4.21
C ALA A 490 -10.58 -3.66 4.52
N VAL A 491 -10.48 -2.35 4.77
CA VAL A 491 -11.66 -1.49 5.00
C VAL A 491 -12.55 -1.46 3.76
N LYS A 492 -11.97 -1.29 2.56
CA LYS A 492 -12.71 -1.27 1.29
C LYS A 492 -13.48 -2.56 1.03
N LEU A 493 -12.93 -3.71 1.42
CA LEU A 493 -13.60 -5.01 1.30
C LEU A 493 -14.67 -5.25 2.38
N GLY A 494 -14.87 -4.34 3.33
CA GLY A 494 -15.75 -4.56 4.47
C GLY A 494 -15.22 -5.59 5.47
N ALA A 495 -13.92 -5.90 5.40
CA ALA A 495 -13.24 -6.91 6.22
C ALA A 495 -13.03 -6.48 7.67
N VAL A 496 -13.16 -5.18 7.96
CA VAL A 496 -12.83 -4.57 9.25
C VAL A 496 -14.10 -4.32 10.04
N GLU A 497 -14.09 -4.65 11.33
CA GLU A 497 -15.17 -4.30 12.26
C GLU A 497 -14.90 -2.95 12.94
N LYS A 498 -13.65 -2.67 13.30
CA LYS A 498 -13.24 -1.39 13.87
C LYS A 498 -11.86 -0.95 13.39
N SER A 499 -11.78 0.30 12.95
CA SER A 499 -10.52 0.99 12.68
C SER A 499 -10.13 1.87 13.88
N ALA A 500 -8.85 1.92 14.21
CA ALA A 500 -8.37 2.76 15.31
C ALA A 500 -6.93 3.26 15.08
N PRO A 501 -6.56 4.40 15.69
CA PRO A 501 -5.17 4.84 15.76
C PRO A 501 -4.27 3.78 16.41
N LEU A 502 -2.99 3.73 15.99
CA LEU A 502 -2.00 2.75 16.46
C LEU A 502 -1.92 2.66 17.99
N ASP A 503 -1.89 3.81 18.66
CA ASP A 503 -1.78 3.93 20.13
C ASP A 503 -3.00 3.37 20.88
N GLN A 504 -4.11 3.11 20.19
CA GLN A 504 -5.32 2.51 20.75
C GLN A 504 -5.47 1.02 20.42
N ILE A 505 -4.68 0.46 19.49
CA ILE A 505 -4.80 -0.94 19.08
C ILE A 505 -4.56 -1.90 20.26
N ALA A 506 -3.55 -1.65 21.09
CA ALA A 506 -3.27 -2.45 22.29
C ALA A 506 -4.45 -2.44 23.28
N ALA A 507 -5.04 -1.27 23.53
CA ALA A 507 -6.21 -1.15 24.41
C ALA A 507 -7.44 -1.89 23.88
N LEU A 508 -7.62 -1.93 22.55
CA LEU A 508 -8.70 -2.72 21.91
C LEU A 508 -8.46 -4.22 22.02
N ILE A 509 -7.21 -4.66 21.86
CA ILE A 509 -6.81 -6.05 22.10
C ILE A 509 -7.14 -6.45 23.54
N GLU A 510 -6.79 -5.62 24.52
CA GLU A 510 -7.09 -5.87 25.94
C GLU A 510 -8.59 -5.90 26.24
N ALA A 511 -9.36 -5.00 25.63
CA ALA A 511 -10.82 -5.01 25.76
C ALA A 511 -11.42 -6.32 25.25
N TRP A 512 -11.02 -6.75 24.06
CA TRP A 512 -11.44 -8.02 23.48
C TRP A 512 -11.04 -9.23 24.34
N MET A 513 -9.82 -9.22 24.91
CA MET A 513 -9.36 -10.26 25.84
C MET A 513 -10.25 -10.38 27.08
N ARG A 514 -10.64 -9.24 27.67
CA ARG A 514 -11.51 -9.21 28.86
C ARG A 514 -12.91 -9.74 28.57
N GLU A 515 -13.50 -9.35 27.44
CA GLU A 515 -14.81 -9.84 27.02
C GLU A 515 -14.83 -11.37 26.84
N ARG A 516 -13.77 -11.95 26.26
CA ARG A 516 -13.69 -13.41 26.07
C ARG A 516 -13.41 -14.19 27.34
N LYS A 517 -12.64 -13.62 28.29
CA LYS A 517 -12.45 -14.20 29.63
C LYS A 517 -13.73 -14.18 30.46
N ALA A 518 -14.67 -13.27 30.21
CA ALA A 518 -15.94 -13.21 30.93
C ALA A 518 -16.99 -14.24 30.41
N VAL A 519 -16.76 -14.81 29.23
CA VAL A 519 -17.67 -15.76 28.56
C VAL A 519 -17.19 -17.21 28.67
N ALA A 520 -15.90 -17.43 28.98
CA ALA A 520 -15.28 -18.74 29.23
C ALA A 520 -15.28 -19.04 30.74
#